data_AF-A0A0G1UR83-F1
#
_entry.id   AF-A0A0G1UR83-F1
#
_cell.length_a   1.000
_cell.length_b   1.000
_cell.length_c   1.000
_cell.angle_alpha   90.00
_cell.angle_beta   90.00
_cell.angle_gamma   90.00
#
_symmetry.space_group_name_H-M   'P 1'
#
loop_
_entity.id
_entity.type
_entity.pdbx_description
1 polymer ?
#
loop_
_entity_poly.entity_id
_entity_poly.type
_entity_poly.pdbx_seq_one_letter_code
_entity_poly.pdbx_strand_id
1 'polypeptide(L)'
;MIIEVVIAFAVVAVALAGLVQIATRSTTNSGAAKRQAVATAHATKPLEFLEGEKEILGWEAFKATYNGNKCFDGVAIFNFASCAITGTEYTSTLGFTNSSTIPTGGGYPVEQITIVSQVTWREGSNTLKSVQTKVFTRY
;
A
#
# COMPACT_ATOMS: atom_id res chain seq x y z
N MET A 1 44.54 -38.63 9.22
CA MET A 1 43.22 -39.17 9.59
C MET A 1 42.45 -38.29 10.59
N ILE A 2 42.87 -38.14 11.86
CA ILE A 2 42.09 -37.33 12.85
C ILE A 2 42.00 -35.85 12.44
N ILE A 3 43.11 -35.26 11.96
CA ILE A 3 43.15 -33.85 11.53
C ILE A 3 42.22 -33.59 10.33
N GLU A 4 42.14 -34.52 9.37
CA GLU A 4 41.24 -34.38 8.21
C GLU A 4 39.77 -34.44 8.63
N VAL A 5 39.43 -35.29 9.60
CA VAL A 5 38.07 -35.38 10.15
C VAL A 5 37.72 -34.07 10.86
N VAL A 6 38.62 -33.51 11.67
CA VAL A 6 38.38 -32.24 12.38
C VAL A 6 38.20 -31.07 11.40
N ILE A 7 39.01 -31.01 10.32
CA ILE A 7 38.87 -29.97 9.29
C ILE A 7 37.53 -30.14 8.54
N ALA A 8 37.14 -31.36 8.20
CA ALA A 8 35.87 -31.63 7.55
C ALA A 8 34.67 -31.18 8.41
N PHE A 9 34.69 -31.47 9.72
CA PHE A 9 33.64 -30.99 10.63
C PHE A 9 33.58 -29.47 10.73
N ALA A 10 34.73 -28.78 10.76
CA ALA A 10 34.77 -27.32 10.80
C ALA A 10 34.15 -26.70 9.52
N VAL A 11 34.45 -27.26 8.35
CA VAL A 11 33.90 -26.79 7.07
C VAL A 11 32.38 -27.00 7.01
N VAL A 12 31.89 -28.17 7.46
CA VAL A 12 30.45 -28.47 7.49
C VAL A 12 29.71 -27.52 8.46
N ALA A 13 30.28 -27.24 9.63
CA ALA A 13 29.67 -26.33 10.61
C ALA A 13 29.51 -24.90 10.05
N VAL A 14 30.54 -24.39 9.36
CA VAL A 14 30.48 -23.06 8.71
C VAL A 14 29.46 -23.03 7.57
N ALA A 15 29.40 -24.09 6.76
CA ALA A 15 28.43 -24.19 5.68
C ALA A 15 26.98 -24.22 6.19
N LEU A 16 26.70 -24.99 7.25
CA LEU A 16 25.38 -25.05 7.87
C LEU A 16 24.96 -23.71 8.48
N ALA A 17 25.87 -23.01 9.16
CA ALA A 17 25.59 -21.67 9.70
C ALA A 17 25.24 -20.67 8.59
N GLY A 18 25.96 -20.71 7.46
CA GLY A 18 25.66 -19.89 6.29
C GLY A 18 24.28 -20.19 5.69
N LEU A 19 23.93 -21.46 5.54
CA LEU A 19 22.62 -21.87 5.01
C LEU A 19 21.46 -21.41 5.91
N VAL A 20 21.60 -21.52 7.24
CA VAL A 20 20.58 -21.05 8.18
C VAL A 20 20.38 -19.54 8.07
N GLN A 21 21.47 -18.76 7.96
CA GLN A 21 21.37 -17.32 7.78
C GLN A 21 20.68 -16.93 6.46
N ILE A 22 21.01 -17.63 5.36
CA ILE A 22 20.38 -17.40 4.05
C ILE A 22 18.90 -17.77 4.10
N ALA A 23 18.56 -18.92 4.67
CA ALA A 23 17.18 -19.37 4.82
C ALA A 23 16.35 -18.39 5.65
N THR A 24 16.89 -17.94 6.79
CA THR A 24 16.23 -16.97 7.69
C THR A 24 15.99 -15.62 7.00
N ARG A 25 16.96 -15.14 6.20
CA ARG A 25 16.79 -13.92 5.39
C ARG A 25 15.75 -14.12 4.29
N SER A 26 15.76 -15.27 3.62
CA SER A 26 14.80 -15.60 2.56
C SER A 26 13.35 -15.65 3.07
N THR A 27 13.12 -16.28 4.23
CA THR A 27 11.79 -16.33 4.85
C THR A 27 11.31 -14.97 5.31
N THR A 28 12.20 -14.17 5.91
CA THR A 28 11.88 -12.80 6.34
C THR A 28 11.50 -11.92 5.14
N ASN A 29 12.29 -11.99 4.06
CA ASN A 29 12.00 -11.25 2.83
C ASN A 29 10.66 -11.68 2.20
N SER A 30 10.36 -12.98 2.21
CA SER A 30 9.09 -13.50 1.69
C SER A 30 7.89 -13.02 2.52
N GLY A 31 8.05 -12.92 3.85
CA GLY A 31 7.03 -12.38 4.75
C GLY A 31 6.75 -10.89 4.49
N ALA A 32 7.81 -10.07 4.40
CA ALA A 32 7.70 -8.65 4.11
C ALA A 32 7.07 -8.38 2.73
N ALA A 33 7.50 -9.12 1.70
CA ALA A 33 6.93 -9.03 0.36
C ALA A 33 5.44 -9.39 0.33
N LYS A 34 5.03 -10.43 1.07
CA LYS A 34 3.62 -10.81 1.19
C LYS A 34 2.79 -9.70 1.85
N ARG A 35 3.27 -9.12 2.96
CA ARG A 35 2.59 -8.01 3.64
C ARG A 35 2.48 -6.78 2.75
N GLN A 36 3.55 -6.47 2.01
CA GLN A 36 3.54 -5.38 1.05
C GLN A 36 2.54 -5.60 -0.08
N ALA A 37 2.45 -6.82 -0.61
CA ALA A 37 1.44 -7.16 -1.62
C ALA A 37 0.01 -6.97 -1.10
N VAL A 38 -0.25 -7.42 0.14
CA VAL A 38 -1.55 -7.22 0.81
C VAL A 38 -1.84 -5.73 1.03
N ALA A 39 -0.86 -4.95 1.52
CA ALA A 39 -1.00 -3.52 1.71
C ALA A 39 -1.29 -2.78 0.40
N THR A 40 -0.62 -3.16 -0.69
CA THR A 40 -0.88 -2.62 -2.03
C THR A 40 -2.29 -2.96 -2.50
N ALA A 41 -2.76 -4.20 -2.31
CA ALA A 41 -4.14 -4.56 -2.64
C ALA A 41 -5.15 -3.73 -1.85
N HIS A 42 -4.90 -3.50 -0.56
CA HIS A 42 -5.73 -2.62 0.26
C HIS A 42 -5.66 -1.15 -0.17
N ALA A 43 -4.54 -0.69 -0.74
CA ALA A 43 -4.41 0.66 -1.25
C ALA A 43 -5.15 0.84 -2.59
N THR A 44 -5.23 -0.21 -3.41
CA THR A 44 -5.93 -0.18 -4.71
C THR A 44 -7.46 -0.27 -4.57
N LYS A 45 -7.98 -1.14 -3.68
CA LYS A 45 -9.43 -1.31 -3.45
C LYS A 45 -10.24 -0.01 -3.31
N PRO A 46 -9.85 0.98 -2.49
CA PRO A 46 -10.61 2.22 -2.38
C PRO A 46 -10.61 3.02 -3.68
N LEU A 47 -9.57 2.93 -4.51
CA LEU A 47 -9.51 3.61 -5.80
C LEU A 47 -10.46 2.99 -6.82
N GLU A 48 -10.61 1.66 -6.80
CA GLU A 48 -11.61 0.93 -7.59
C GLU A 48 -13.03 1.24 -7.11
N PHE A 49 -13.24 1.27 -5.78
CA PHE A 49 -14.52 1.67 -5.19
C PHE A 49 -14.92 3.09 -5.62
N LEU A 50 -13.98 4.05 -5.56
CA LEU A 50 -14.22 5.44 -5.95
C LEU A 50 -14.51 5.61 -7.45
N GLU A 51 -14.02 4.70 -8.29
CA GLU A 51 -14.36 4.68 -9.70
C GLU A 51 -15.83 4.33 -9.93
N GLY A 52 -16.34 3.30 -9.26
CA GLY A 52 -17.77 2.99 -9.29
C GLY A 52 -18.63 4.10 -8.68
N GLU A 53 -18.19 4.70 -7.58
CA GLU A 53 -18.91 5.82 -6.95
C GLU A 53 -18.97 7.07 -7.84
N LYS A 54 -17.90 7.37 -8.58
CA LYS A 54 -17.89 8.48 -9.54
C LYS A 54 -18.97 8.27 -10.61
N GLU A 55 -19.12 7.05 -11.12
CA GLU A 55 -20.11 6.70 -12.14
C GLU A 55 -21.55 6.79 -11.60
N ILE A 56 -21.77 6.36 -10.36
CA ILE A 56 -23.10 6.36 -9.73
C ILE A 56 -23.56 7.76 -9.32
N LEU A 57 -22.69 8.53 -8.66
CA LEU A 57 -23.03 9.85 -8.10
C LEU A 57 -22.97 10.97 -9.15
N GLY A 58 -22.17 10.79 -10.19
CA GLY A 58 -21.80 11.85 -11.11
C GLY A 58 -20.78 12.82 -10.50
N TRP A 59 -20.18 13.65 -11.37
CA TRP A 59 -18.99 14.44 -11.02
C TRP A 59 -19.18 15.41 -9.83
N GLU A 60 -20.25 16.20 -9.84
CA GLU A 60 -20.45 17.25 -8.84
C GLU A 60 -20.68 16.66 -7.44
N ALA A 61 -21.49 15.60 -7.33
CA ALA A 61 -21.74 14.91 -6.07
C ALA A 61 -20.51 14.12 -5.60
N PHE A 62 -19.76 13.52 -6.52
CA PHE A 62 -18.49 12.84 -6.20
C PHE A 62 -17.49 13.82 -5.56
N LYS A 63 -17.25 14.97 -6.20
CA LYS A 63 -16.33 16.01 -5.70
C LYS A 63 -16.76 16.60 -4.35
N ALA A 64 -18.06 16.79 -4.15
CA ALA A 64 -18.61 17.29 -2.89
C ALA A 64 -18.47 16.27 -1.75
N THR A 65 -18.67 14.98 -2.05
CA THR A 65 -18.63 13.88 -1.07
C THR A 65 -17.20 13.51 -0.70
N TYR A 66 -16.32 13.43 -1.69
CA TYR A 66 -14.95 12.92 -1.58
C TYR A 66 -13.92 14.06 -1.60
N ASN A 67 -13.76 14.69 -0.45
CA ASN A 67 -12.78 15.76 -0.22
C ASN A 67 -12.01 15.55 1.10
N GLY A 68 -10.91 16.28 1.26
CA GLY A 68 -10.10 16.27 2.49
C GLY A 68 -9.40 14.94 2.73
N ASN A 69 -9.30 14.54 4.00
CA ASN A 69 -8.75 13.23 4.38
C ASN A 69 -9.87 12.32 4.84
N LYS A 70 -9.89 11.09 4.32
CA LYS A 70 -10.85 10.04 4.72
C LYS A 70 -10.13 8.74 5.03
N CYS A 71 -10.85 7.79 5.60
CA CYS A 71 -10.38 6.45 5.85
C CYS A 71 -11.16 5.44 5.00
N PHE A 72 -10.54 4.29 4.74
CA PHE A 72 -11.20 3.14 4.13
C PHE A 72 -11.07 1.93 5.07
N ASP A 73 -12.19 1.32 5.49
CA ASP A 73 -12.18 0.15 6.39
C ASP A 73 -12.08 -1.20 5.66
N GLY A 74 -12.12 -1.19 4.33
CA GLY A 74 -12.22 -2.39 3.50
C GLY A 74 -13.56 -2.55 2.80
N VAL A 75 -14.58 -1.80 3.20
CA VAL A 75 -15.96 -1.86 2.67
C VAL A 75 -16.45 -0.48 2.24
N ALA A 76 -16.22 0.55 3.04
CA ALA A 76 -16.72 1.90 2.81
C ALA A 76 -15.66 2.97 3.14
N ILE A 77 -15.90 4.17 2.60
CA ILE A 77 -15.07 5.35 2.87
C ILE A 77 -15.79 6.27 3.85
N PHE A 78 -15.09 6.72 4.89
CA PHE A 78 -15.69 7.51 5.96
C PHE A 78 -14.75 8.52 6.60
N ASN A 79 -15.30 9.41 7.42
CA ASN A 79 -14.55 10.34 8.26
C ASN A 79 -14.46 9.75 9.68
N PHE A 80 -13.33 9.17 10.08
CA PHE A 80 -13.12 8.66 11.45
C PHE A 80 -11.82 9.18 12.05
N ALA A 81 -11.74 9.11 13.38
CA ALA A 81 -10.50 9.36 14.12
C ALA A 81 -9.45 8.24 13.94
N SER A 82 -9.85 7.06 13.48
CA SER A 82 -8.96 5.92 13.20
C SER A 82 -9.23 5.38 11.80
N CYS A 83 -8.16 5.14 11.06
CA CYS A 83 -8.21 4.57 9.71
C CYS A 83 -7.85 3.07 9.70
N ALA A 84 -8.07 2.35 10.79
CA ALA A 84 -7.81 0.91 10.84
C ALA A 84 -8.78 0.13 9.94
N ILE A 85 -8.23 -0.79 9.13
CA ILE A 85 -9.01 -1.73 8.33
C ILE A 85 -9.47 -2.86 9.25
N THR A 86 -10.79 -3.08 9.33
CA THR A 86 -11.40 -4.02 10.27
C THR A 86 -10.82 -5.42 10.15
N GLY A 87 -10.39 -5.99 11.28
CA GLY A 87 -9.84 -7.34 11.32
C GLY A 87 -8.41 -7.48 10.78
N THR A 88 -7.70 -6.37 10.57
CA THR A 88 -6.31 -6.40 10.08
C THR A 88 -5.39 -5.46 10.87
N GLU A 89 -4.07 -5.63 10.70
CA GLU A 89 -3.04 -4.75 11.26
C GLU A 89 -2.79 -3.48 10.42
N TYR A 90 -3.51 -3.32 9.31
CA TYR A 90 -3.30 -2.25 8.35
C TYR A 90 -4.19 -1.04 8.66
N THR A 91 -3.68 0.15 8.37
CA THR A 91 -4.46 1.39 8.41
C THR A 91 -4.48 2.05 7.04
N SER A 92 -5.65 2.42 6.51
CA SER A 92 -5.83 3.00 5.17
C SER A 92 -6.34 4.43 5.23
N THR A 93 -5.49 5.37 4.83
CA THR A 93 -5.79 6.80 4.74
C THR A 93 -5.91 7.21 3.28
N LEU A 94 -6.93 7.99 2.96
CA LEU A 94 -7.18 8.56 1.63
C LEU A 94 -7.05 10.08 1.71
N GLY A 95 -6.19 10.68 0.89
CA GLY A 95 -6.09 12.11 0.71
C GLY A 95 -6.71 12.53 -0.63
N PHE A 96 -7.63 13.49 -0.61
CA PHE A 96 -8.31 14.01 -1.79
C PHE A 96 -7.90 15.45 -2.04
N THR A 97 -7.24 15.69 -3.17
CA THR A 97 -6.77 17.00 -3.58
C THR A 97 -7.47 17.41 -4.87
N ASN A 98 -8.30 18.46 -4.78
CA ASN A 98 -8.92 19.07 -5.95
C ASN A 98 -7.92 19.95 -6.69
N SER A 99 -7.85 19.80 -8.01
CA SER A 99 -7.01 20.60 -8.89
C SER A 99 -7.70 20.90 -10.21
N SER A 100 -7.27 21.94 -10.90
CA SER A 100 -7.69 22.23 -12.26
C SER A 100 -6.45 22.28 -13.13
N THR A 101 -6.42 21.51 -14.21
CA THR A 101 -5.27 21.47 -15.12
C THR A 101 -5.72 21.78 -16.54
N ILE A 102 -4.87 22.50 -17.27
CA ILE A 102 -5.07 22.80 -18.69
C ILE A 102 -4.35 21.70 -19.48
N PRO A 103 -5.03 20.93 -20.32
CA PRO A 103 -4.40 19.91 -21.15
C PRO A 103 -3.27 20.51 -22.01
N THR A 104 -2.17 19.77 -22.13
CA THR A 104 -1.04 20.16 -22.99
C THR A 104 -1.50 20.22 -24.44
N GLY A 105 -1.45 21.41 -25.04
CA GLY A 105 -1.99 21.67 -26.39
C GLY A 105 -3.05 22.79 -26.44
N GLY A 106 -3.42 23.34 -25.29
CA GLY A 106 -4.46 24.36 -25.18
C GLY A 106 -5.85 23.75 -25.04
N GLY A 107 -6.78 24.48 -24.41
CA GLY A 107 -8.13 24.01 -24.13
C GLY A 107 -8.74 24.67 -22.90
N TYR A 108 -9.92 24.20 -22.51
CA TYR A 108 -10.59 24.65 -21.29
C TYR A 108 -9.99 23.93 -20.07
N PRO A 109 -9.89 24.60 -18.91
CA PRO A 109 -9.46 23.97 -17.67
C PRO A 109 -10.36 22.77 -17.35
N VAL A 110 -9.73 21.61 -17.10
CA VAL A 110 -10.42 20.39 -16.71
C VAL A 110 -10.26 20.23 -15.20
N GLU A 111 -11.39 20.07 -14.51
CA GLU A 111 -11.36 19.74 -13.10
C GLU A 111 -10.90 18.29 -12.88
N GLN A 112 -10.04 18.12 -11.89
CA GLN A 112 -9.46 16.84 -11.52
C GLN A 112 -9.43 16.68 -10.01
N ILE A 113 -9.58 15.45 -9.55
CA ILE A 113 -9.37 15.07 -8.15
C ILE A 113 -8.24 14.06 -8.11
N THR A 114 -7.14 14.44 -7.47
CA THR A 114 -6.04 13.52 -7.18
C THR A 114 -6.32 12.84 -5.85
N ILE A 115 -6.35 11.51 -5.88
CA ILE A 115 -6.65 10.69 -4.72
C ILE A 115 -5.41 9.89 -4.39
N VAL A 116 -4.89 10.07 -3.18
CA VAL A 116 -3.73 9.36 -2.66
C VAL A 116 -4.21 8.39 -1.59
N SER A 117 -4.19 7.11 -1.92
CA SER A 117 -4.47 6.01 -1.01
C SER A 117 -3.17 5.54 -0.37
N GLN A 118 -3.07 5.63 0.95
CA GLN A 118 -1.91 5.20 1.71
C GLN A 118 -2.34 4.16 2.73
N VAL A 119 -1.73 2.98 2.65
CA VAL A 119 -1.88 1.91 3.63
C VAL A 119 -0.59 1.77 4.43
N THR A 120 -0.68 1.78 5.76
CA THR A 120 0.48 1.59 6.65
C THR A 120 0.31 0.39 7.55
N TRP A 121 1.41 -0.28 7.86
CA TRP A 121 1.48 -1.40 8.81
C TRP A 121 2.78 -1.35 9.60
N ARG A 122 2.85 -2.13 10.68
CA ARG A 122 4.06 -2.25 11.50
C ARG A 122 4.77 -3.58 11.26
N GLU A 123 6.09 -3.54 11.20
CA GLU A 123 6.96 -4.70 11.16
C GLU A 123 8.09 -4.49 12.18
N GLY A 124 7.94 -5.13 13.35
CA GLY A 124 8.78 -4.84 14.51
C GLY A 124 8.59 -3.39 14.99
N SER A 125 9.69 -2.63 15.02
CA SER A 125 9.67 -1.20 15.35
C SER A 125 9.42 -0.28 14.15
N ASN A 126 9.44 -0.81 12.93
CA ASN A 126 9.32 -0.01 11.71
C ASN A 126 7.86 0.12 11.30
N THR A 127 7.46 1.33 10.89
CA THR A 127 6.17 1.55 10.20
C THR A 127 6.46 1.65 8.71
N LEU A 128 5.90 0.72 7.95
CA LEU A 128 6.01 0.66 6.50
C LEU A 128 4.73 1.20 5.87
N LYS A 129 4.83 1.65 4.62
CA LYS A 129 3.70 2.21 3.87
C LYS A 129 3.69 1.76 2.41
N SER A 130 2.50 1.59 1.87
CA SER A 130 2.23 1.44 0.44
C SER A 130 1.33 2.59 0.01
N VAL A 131 1.66 3.24 -1.10
CA VAL A 131 0.94 4.43 -1.60
C VAL A 131 0.53 4.18 -3.03
N GLN A 132 -0.74 4.46 -3.34
CA GLN A 132 -1.31 4.41 -4.67
C GLN A 132 -1.98 5.74 -4.96
N THR A 133 -1.78 6.27 -6.16
CA THR A 133 -2.34 7.55 -6.57
C THR A 133 -3.16 7.36 -7.83
N LYS A 134 -4.38 7.88 -7.84
CA LYS A 134 -5.23 7.93 -9.03
C LYS A 134 -5.79 9.33 -9.22
N VAL A 135 -5.81 9.78 -10.47
CA VAL A 135 -6.41 11.07 -10.84
C VAL A 135 -7.73 10.79 -11.53
N PHE A 136 -8.80 11.36 -11.01
CA PHE A 136 -10.11 11.36 -11.63
C PHE A 136 -10.32 12.68 -12.34
N THR A 137 -10.78 12.62 -13.59
CA THR A 137 -11.15 13.77 -14.41
C THR A 137 -12.66 13.87 -14.50
N ARG A 138 -13.17 15.08 -14.80
CA ARG A 138 -14.61 15.28 -15.05
C ARG A 138 -15.15 14.45 -16.21
N TYR A 139 -14.35 14.29 -17.25
CA TYR A 139 -14.67 13.54 -18.46
C TYR A 139 -14.13 12.11 -18.37
#